data_AF-A0A161ZUD1-F1
#
_entry.id   AF-A0A161ZUD1-F1
#
_cell.length_a   1.000
_cell.length_b   1.000
_cell.length_c   1.000
_cell.angle_alpha   90.00
_cell.angle_beta   90.00
_cell.angle_gamma   90.00
#
_symmetry.space_group_name_H-M   'P 1'
#
loop_
_entity.id
_entity.type
_entity.pdbx_description
1 polymer ?
#
loop_
_entity_poly.entity_id
_entity_poly.type
_entity_poly.pdbx_seq_one_letter_code
_entity_poly.pdbx_strand_id
1 'polypeptide(L)' 'MNKNSLIAFLKSYISLAAIMLLIYLILGPSENVSLIFVMALGLPITAIMVFTGWDKKLKKHLP' A
#
# COMPACT_ATOMS: atom_id res chain seq x y z
N MET A 1 -9.01 10.87 -14.57
CA MET A 1 -7.77 10.67 -13.79
C MET A 1 -6.58 10.97 -14.69
N ASN A 2 -5.70 11.90 -14.34
CA ASN A 2 -4.50 12.17 -15.13
C ASN A 2 -3.67 10.88 -15.26
N LYS A 3 -3.15 10.54 -16.44
CA LYS A 3 -2.31 9.33 -16.63
C LYS A 3 -1.20 9.23 -15.58
N ASN A 4 -0.63 10.37 -15.17
CA ASN A 4 0.38 10.45 -14.11
C ASN A 4 -0.14 9.99 -12.72
N SER A 5 -1.41 10.22 -12.40
CA SER A 5 -2.01 9.78 -11.12
C SER A 5 -2.22 8.26 -11.07
N LEU A 6 -2.56 7.63 -12.19
CA LEU A 6 -2.68 6.18 -12.30
C LEU A 6 -1.33 5.49 -12.13
N ILE A 7 -0.31 6.00 -12.81
CA ILE A 7 1.06 5.47 -12.71
C ILE A 7 1.60 5.62 -11.29
N ALA A 8 1.37 6.77 -10.65
CA ALA A 8 1.75 6.99 -9.27
C ALA A 8 1.01 6.05 -8.30
N PHE A 9 -0.28 5.79 -8.54
CA PHE A 9 -1.06 4.85 -7.75
C PHE A 9 -0.53 3.41 -7.87
N LEU A 10 -0.34 2.92 -9.09
CA LEU A 10 0.17 1.57 -9.35
C LEU A 10 1.56 1.36 -8.73
N LYS A 11 2.47 2.34 -8.89
CA LYS A 11 3.81 2.28 -8.29
C LYS A 11 3.74 2.20 -6.76
N SER A 12 2.89 3.02 -6.14
CA SER A 12 2.71 3.03 -4.69
C SER A 12 2.08 1.74 -4.19
N TYR A 13 1.09 1.20 -4.92
CA TYR A 13 0.42 -0.05 -4.60
C TYR A 13 1.38 -1.24 -4.64
N ILE A 14 2.20 -1.34 -5.70
CA ILE A 14 3.21 -2.41 -5.83
C ILE A 14 4.21 -2.36 -4.68
N SER A 15 4.69 -1.15 -4.32
CA SER A 15 5.60 -0.97 -3.20
C SER A 15 4.98 -1.38 -1.87
N LEU A 16 3.73 -0.98 -1.62
CA LEU A 16 3.00 -1.35 -0.41
C LEU A 16 2.74 -2.86 -0.35
N ALA A 17 2.32 -3.44 -1.47
CA ALA A 17 2.05 -4.87 -1.60
C ALA A 17 3.31 -5.69 -1.30
N ALA A 18 4.48 -5.28 -1.80
CA ALA A 18 5.76 -5.93 -1.52
C ALA A 18 6.11 -5.91 -0.03
N ILE A 19 5.91 -4.78 0.66
CA ILE A 19 6.13 -4.66 2.12
C ILE A 19 5.16 -5.58 2.87
N MET A 20 3.89 -5.58 2.50
CA MET A 20 2.89 -6.44 3.14
C MET A 20 3.16 -7.92 2.89
N LEU A 21 3.70 -8.29 1.71
CA LEU A 21 4.12 -9.65 1.40
C LEU A 21 5.31 -10.09 2.24
N LEU A 22 6.28 -9.20 2.47
CA LEU A 22 7.39 -9.46 3.39
C LEU A 22 6.91 -9.64 4.83
N ILE A 23 5.99 -8.78 5.29
CA ILE A 23 5.38 -8.88 6.62
C ILE A 23 4.62 -10.21 6.75
N TYR A 24 3.85 -10.59 5.75
CA TYR A 24 3.13 -11.86 5.68
C TYR A 24 4.08 -13.06 5.72
N LEU A 25 5.20 -13.00 5.00
CA LEU A 25 6.22 -14.04 5.00
C LEU A 25 6.88 -14.20 6.38
N ILE A 26 7.19 -13.08 7.05
CA ILE A 26 7.83 -13.07 8.37
C ILE A 26 6.88 -13.56 9.47
N LEU A 27 5.62 -13.12 9.45
CA LEU A 27 4.60 -13.53 10.43
C LEU A 27 4.15 -14.98 10.25
N GLY A 28 4.44 -15.56 9.08
CA GLY A 28 4.00 -16.89 8.70
C GLY A 28 2.53 -16.89 8.26
N PRO A 29 2.17 -17.70 7.24
CA PRO A 29 0.77 -17.96 6.91
C PRO A 29 0.08 -18.55 8.15
N SER A 30 -0.85 -17.81 8.74
CA SER A 30 -1.73 -18.34 9.78
C SER A 30 -3.13 -18.50 9.20
N GLU A 31 -3.93 -19.39 9.79
CA GLU A 31 -5.32 -19.62 9.37
C GLU A 31 -6.17 -18.34 9.37
N ASN A 32 -5.75 -17.33 10.15
CA ASN A 32 -6.43 -16.05 10.31
C ASN A 32 -5.97 -14.96 9.34
N VAL A 33 -4.88 -15.16 8.61
CA VAL A 33 -4.32 -14.15 7.71
C VAL A 33 -4.26 -14.72 6.30
N SER A 34 -5.20 -14.31 5.46
CA SER A 34 -5.19 -14.69 4.03
C SER A 34 -4.38 -13.69 3.22
N LEU A 35 -3.51 -14.19 2.34
CA LEU A 35 -2.75 -13.37 1.38
C LEU A 35 -3.67 -12.47 0.53
N ILE A 36 -4.87 -12.98 0.18
CA ILE A 36 -5.88 -12.22 -0.58
C ILE A 36 -6.37 -11.04 0.25
N PHE A 37 -6.61 -11.24 1.55
CA PHE A 37 -7.06 -10.20 2.46
C PHE A 37 -6.01 -9.10 2.62
N VAL A 38 -4.73 -9.49 2.74
CA VAL A 38 -3.60 -8.57 2.82
C VAL A 38 -3.50 -7.69 1.56
N MET A 39 -3.62 -8.28 0.37
CA MET A 39 -3.61 -7.52 -0.89
C MET A 39 -4.85 -6.63 -1.06
N ALA A 40 -6.03 -7.13 -0.68
CA ALA A 40 -7.27 -6.38 -0.75
C ALA A 40 -7.26 -5.14 0.16
N LEU A 41 -6.62 -5.20 1.33
CA LEU A 41 -6.42 -4.05 2.22
C LEU A 41 -5.41 -3.05 1.68
N GLY A 42 -4.41 -3.50 0.91
CA GLY A 42 -3.44 -2.62 0.27
C GLY A 42 -4.07 -1.62 -0.71
N LEU A 43 -5.15 -2.02 -1.40
CA LEU A 43 -5.87 -1.18 -2.37
C LEU A 43 -6.49 0.10 -1.75
N PRO A 44 -7.36 0.02 -0.73
CA PRO A 44 -7.94 1.20 -0.09
C PRO A 44 -6.89 2.03 0.64
N ILE A 45 -5.87 1.42 1.26
CA ILE A 45 -4.76 2.14 1.89
C ILE A 45 -4.01 2.99 0.86
N THR A 46 -3.64 2.40 -0.27
CA THR A 46 -2.95 3.11 -1.34
C THR A 46 -3.84 4.20 -1.94
N ALA A 47 -5.14 3.93 -2.09
CA ALA A 47 -6.10 4.91 -2.60
C ALA A 47 -6.17 6.14 -1.68
N ILE A 48 -6.34 5.93 -0.38
CA ILE A 48 -6.32 7.02 0.60
C ILE A 48 -5.00 7.77 0.51
N MET A 49 -3.87 7.08 0.51
CA MET A 49 -2.55 7.71 0.54
C MET A 49 -2.27 8.59 -0.69
N VAL A 50 -2.70 8.13 -1.87
CA VAL A 50 -2.52 8.83 -3.16
C VAL A 50 -3.54 9.93 -3.37
N PHE A 51 -4.83 9.69 -3.09
CA PHE A 51 -5.89 10.66 -3.32
C PHE A 51 -5.94 11.77 -2.26
N THR A 52 -5.60 11.47 -1.00
CA THR A 52 -5.52 12.50 0.06
C THR A 52 -4.16 13.20 0.13
N GLY A 53 -3.16 12.68 -0.61
CA GLY A 53 -1.80 13.19 -0.59
C GLY A 53 -1.10 13.01 0.75
N TRP A 54 -1.51 12.02 1.56
CA TRP A 54 -0.90 11.71 2.85
C TRP A 54 0.60 11.46 2.74
N ASP A 55 1.10 10.87 1.64
CA ASP A 55 2.55 10.72 1.39
C ASP A 55 3.29 12.07 1.49
N LYS A 56 2.70 13.14 0.94
CA LYS A 56 3.28 14.49 0.98
C LYS A 56 3.17 15.14 2.37
N LYS A 57 2.12 14.82 3.12
CA LYS A 57 1.94 15.31 4.49
C LYS A 57 2.86 14.61 5.48
N LEU A 58 3.04 13.30 5.36
CA LEU A 58 3.93 12.49 6.19
C LEU A 58 5.40 12.85 5.95
N LYS A 59 5.83 13.00 4.69
CA LYS A 59 7.20 13.47 4.37
C LYS A 59 7.54 14.87 4.87
N LYS A 60 6.54 15.67 5.22
CA LYS A 60 6.74 16.99 5.82
C LYS A 60 6.99 16.91 7.33
N HIS A 61 6.67 15.78 7.97
CA HIS A 61 6.74 15.62 9.44
C HIS A 61 7.64 14.47 9.88
N LEU A 62 8.04 13.60 8.96
CA LEU A 62 9.07 12.59 9.15
C LEU A 62 10.26 12.95 8.25
N PRO A 63 11.44 13.25 8.82
CA PRO A 63 12.65 13.56 8.06
C PRO A 63 13.13 12.38 7.21
#